data_AF-A0A1J6HY88-F1
#
_entry.id   AF-A0A1J6HY88-F1
#
_cell.length_a   1.000
_cell.length_b   1.000
_cell.length_c   1.000
_cell.angle_alpha   90.00
_cell.angle_beta   90.00
_cell.angle_gamma   90.00
#
_symmetry.space_group_name_H-M   'P 1'
#
loop_
_entity.id
_entity.type
_entity.pdbx_description
1 polymer ?
#
loop_
_entity_poly.entity_id
_entity_poly.type
_entity_poly.pdbx_seq_one_letter_code
_entity_poly.pdbx_strand_id
1 'polypeptide(L)'
;MGPAAVRSAMMTTADELDNTKNPIQDVGQQNAAATPLAMDAGHINPNKALDPGLIYDTTPEDYVNLLCALNFTSKQIKTITRSSSYTCSNPLLDLNYPSFIAYFNWSSSELDPTRIQEFKRTVTNLGDGVSEYTAKLTAMPGFKVSVVPEKLVFKEKYEKQSYKLRVECPKLMNDFLVHGSLSWVEKGEKHVVRSPIVATNLKFDPLSG
;
A
#
# COMPACT_ATOMS: atom_id res chain seq x y z
N MET A 1 -8.85 7.08 -17.22
CA MET A 1 -7.94 6.67 -16.11
C MET A 1 -6.77 7.63 -16.06
N GLY A 2 -6.45 8.18 -14.89
CA GLY A 2 -5.26 9.02 -14.69
C GLY A 2 -3.99 8.20 -14.39
N PRO A 3 -2.82 8.85 -14.27
CA PRO A 3 -1.54 8.15 -14.01
C PRO A 3 -1.55 7.27 -12.75
N ALA A 4 -2.19 7.72 -11.66
CA ALA A 4 -2.29 6.95 -10.42
C ALA A 4 -3.13 5.68 -10.59
N ALA A 5 -4.26 5.77 -11.27
CA ALA A 5 -5.09 4.61 -11.63
C ALA A 5 -4.33 3.59 -12.49
N VAL A 6 -3.54 4.03 -13.47
CA VAL A 6 -2.71 3.13 -14.30
C VAL A 6 -1.65 2.44 -13.46
N ARG A 7 -0.91 3.19 -12.62
CA ARG A 7 0.05 2.60 -11.67
C ARG A 7 -0.64 1.57 -10.76
N SER A 8 -1.81 1.93 -10.23
CA SER A 8 -2.59 1.02 -9.39
C SER A 8 -2.89 -0.28 -10.11
N ALA A 9 -3.42 -0.23 -11.34
CA ALA A 9 -3.77 -1.42 -12.11
C ALA A 9 -2.56 -2.33 -12.33
N MET A 10 -1.40 -1.76 -12.65
CA MET A 10 -0.16 -2.51 -12.84
C MET A 10 0.34 -3.15 -11.55
N MET A 11 0.29 -2.43 -10.42
CA MET A 11 0.76 -2.95 -9.14
C MET A 11 -0.17 -4.02 -8.58
N THR A 12 -1.48 -3.79 -8.57
CA THR A 12 -2.41 -4.68 -7.88
C THR A 12 -2.66 -6.01 -8.59
N THR A 13 -2.25 -6.08 -9.86
CA THR A 13 -2.38 -7.27 -10.70
C THR A 13 -1.03 -7.94 -11.02
N ALA A 14 0.07 -7.40 -10.48
CA ALA A 14 1.39 -7.97 -10.63
C ALA A 14 1.46 -9.40 -10.07
N ASP A 15 2.24 -10.25 -10.72
CA ASP A 15 2.48 -11.62 -10.29
C ASP A 15 3.66 -11.65 -9.30
N GLU A 16 3.44 -12.27 -8.13
CA GLU A 16 4.48 -12.45 -7.09
C GLU A 16 5.33 -13.73 -7.30
N LEU A 17 4.93 -14.54 -8.29
CA LEU A 17 5.55 -15.82 -8.60
C LEU A 17 6.24 -15.78 -9.96
N ASP A 18 7.30 -16.56 -10.09
CA ASP A 18 8.02 -16.76 -11.33
C ASP A 18 7.32 -17.79 -12.25
N ASN A 19 7.96 -18.08 -13.39
CA ASN A 19 7.49 -19.06 -14.37
C ASN A 19 7.48 -20.51 -13.85
N THR A 20 8.16 -20.79 -12.74
CA THR A 20 8.17 -22.08 -12.04
C THR A 20 7.11 -22.16 -10.94
N LYS A 21 6.30 -21.11 -10.77
CA LYS A 21 5.29 -20.96 -9.70
C LYS A 21 5.87 -20.86 -8.29
N ASN A 22 7.15 -20.50 -8.19
CA ASN A 22 7.81 -20.20 -6.92
C ASN A 22 7.85 -18.69 -6.70
N PRO A 23 8.04 -18.20 -5.46
CA PRO A 23 8.28 -16.79 -5.21
C PRO A 23 9.45 -16.29 -6.05
N ILE A 24 9.30 -15.10 -6.66
CA ILE A 24 10.39 -14.43 -7.38
C ILE A 24 11.62 -14.36 -6.47
N GLN A 25 12.80 -14.64 -7.00
CA GLN A 25 14.04 -14.69 -6.24
C GLN A 25 14.86 -13.39 -6.35
N ASP A 26 15.55 -13.03 -5.27
CA ASP A 26 16.51 -11.93 -5.23
C ASP A 26 17.95 -12.48 -5.32
N VAL A 27 18.60 -12.24 -6.47
CA VAL A 27 19.98 -12.67 -6.73
C VAL A 27 20.97 -12.02 -5.76
N GLY A 28 20.68 -10.79 -5.30
CA GLY A 28 21.49 -10.08 -4.30
C GLY A 28 21.40 -10.70 -2.90
N GLN A 29 20.40 -11.56 -2.65
CA GLN A 29 20.16 -12.26 -1.39
C GLN A 29 20.30 -13.79 -1.56
N GLN A 30 21.32 -14.24 -2.29
CA GLN A 30 21.60 -15.68 -2.50
C GLN A 30 20.41 -16.46 -3.07
N ASN A 31 19.61 -15.82 -3.94
CA ASN A 31 18.38 -16.38 -4.53
C ASN A 31 17.29 -16.72 -3.50
N ALA A 32 17.28 -16.06 -2.34
CA ALA A 32 16.14 -16.08 -1.43
C ALA A 32 14.90 -15.45 -2.09
N ALA A 33 13.71 -15.69 -1.52
CA ALA A 33 12.49 -15.04 -1.97
C ALA A 33 12.62 -13.51 -1.88
N ALA A 34 12.30 -12.82 -2.97
CA ALA A 34 12.35 -11.37 -3.05
C ALA A 34 11.32 -10.74 -2.12
N THR A 35 11.76 -9.76 -1.33
CA THR A 35 10.86 -8.98 -0.48
C THR A 35 10.17 -7.89 -1.31
N PRO A 36 9.07 -7.28 -0.82
CA PRO A 36 8.51 -6.11 -1.49
C PRO A 36 9.47 -4.92 -1.60
N LEU A 37 10.58 -4.86 -0.83
CA LEU A 37 11.59 -3.82 -1.06
C LEU A 37 12.47 -4.10 -2.29
N ALA A 38 12.58 -5.36 -2.73
CA ALA A 38 13.34 -5.75 -3.91
C ALA A 38 12.48 -5.75 -5.19
N MET A 39 11.20 -6.12 -5.09
CA MET A 39 10.31 -6.30 -6.27
C MET A 39 9.01 -5.49 -6.22
N ASP A 40 8.79 -4.70 -5.16
CA ASP A 40 7.51 -4.00 -4.90
C ASP A 40 6.32 -4.98 -4.93
N ALA A 41 5.36 -4.78 -5.83
CA ALA A 41 4.19 -5.62 -5.96
C ALA A 41 4.45 -6.95 -6.69
N GLY A 42 5.55 -7.05 -7.45
CA GLY A 42 5.92 -8.22 -8.23
C GLY A 42 6.22 -7.91 -9.71
N HIS A 43 6.21 -8.95 -10.55
CA HIS A 43 6.41 -8.82 -11.99
C HIS A 43 5.12 -8.37 -12.69
N ILE A 44 5.25 -7.46 -13.65
CA ILE A 44 4.10 -6.91 -14.37
C ILE A 44 3.30 -8.02 -15.09
N ASN A 45 1.96 -7.96 -14.98
CA ASN A 45 1.05 -8.75 -15.80
C ASN A 45 0.14 -7.82 -16.62
N PRO A 46 0.53 -7.47 -17.88
CA PRO A 46 -0.21 -6.51 -18.68
C PRO A 46 -1.65 -6.93 -18.95
N ASN A 47 -1.90 -8.23 -19.15
CA ASN A 47 -3.23 -8.74 -19.47
C ASN A 47 -4.20 -8.57 -18.29
N LYS A 48 -3.75 -8.86 -17.06
CA LYS A 48 -4.56 -8.61 -15.86
C LYS A 48 -4.73 -7.11 -15.59
N ALA A 49 -3.69 -6.30 -15.85
CA ALA A 49 -3.74 -4.85 -15.63
C ALA A 49 -4.77 -4.12 -16.52
N LEU A 50 -5.22 -4.73 -17.63
CA LEU A 50 -6.29 -4.17 -18.47
C LEU A 50 -7.67 -4.22 -17.80
N ASP A 51 -7.91 -5.18 -16.91
CA ASP A 51 -9.16 -5.32 -16.14
C ASP A 51 -8.83 -5.65 -14.67
N PRO A 52 -8.37 -4.66 -13.88
CA PRO A 52 -7.87 -4.89 -12.52
C PRO A 52 -8.97 -5.05 -11.46
N GLY A 53 -10.25 -4.89 -11.81
CA GLY A 53 -11.38 -4.90 -10.87
C GLY A 53 -11.49 -3.62 -10.03
N LEU A 54 -10.48 -3.35 -9.19
CA LEU A 54 -10.41 -2.15 -8.33
C LEU A 54 -9.12 -1.36 -8.57
N ILE A 55 -9.19 -0.05 -8.36
CA ILE A 55 -8.02 0.85 -8.41
C ILE A 55 -7.93 1.78 -7.20
N TYR A 56 -6.70 2.08 -6.79
CA TYR A 56 -6.32 3.13 -5.86
C TYR A 56 -6.00 4.40 -6.65
N ASP A 57 -6.97 5.31 -6.74
CA ASP A 57 -6.79 6.56 -7.47
C ASP A 57 -6.33 7.69 -6.54
N THR A 58 -5.54 8.62 -7.07
CA THR A 58 -5.06 9.82 -6.36
C THR A 58 -5.04 11.01 -7.30
N THR A 59 -5.30 12.19 -6.78
CA THR A 59 -5.25 13.46 -7.51
C THR A 59 -3.89 14.15 -7.35
N PRO A 60 -3.54 15.11 -8.23
CA PRO A 60 -2.38 15.97 -7.99
C PRO A 60 -2.43 16.72 -6.66
N GLU A 61 -3.62 17.09 -6.18
CA GLU A 61 -3.82 17.75 -4.89
C GLU A 61 -3.42 16.86 -3.71
N ASP A 62 -3.66 15.55 -3.79
CA ASP A 62 -3.24 14.59 -2.76
C ASP A 62 -1.71 14.56 -2.60
N TYR A 63 -0.96 14.70 -3.70
CA TYR A 63 0.51 14.81 -3.64
C TYR A 63 0.96 16.14 -3.03
N VAL A 64 0.26 17.24 -3.31
CA VAL A 64 0.54 18.52 -2.65
C VAL A 64 0.28 18.42 -1.15
N ASN A 65 -0.84 17.82 -0.75
CA ASN A 65 -1.18 17.60 0.66
C ASN A 65 -0.15 16.71 1.37
N LEU A 66 0.43 15.73 0.67
CA LEU A 66 1.57 14.96 1.16
C LEU A 66 2.81 15.82 1.39
N LEU A 67 3.20 16.65 0.41
CA LEU A 67 4.34 17.56 0.57
C LEU A 67 4.14 18.54 1.73
N CYS A 68 2.93 19.05 1.90
CA CYS A 68 2.56 19.90 3.04
C CYS A 68 2.74 19.16 4.37
N ALA A 69 2.29 17.90 4.46
CA ALA A 69 2.40 17.09 5.68
C ALA A 69 3.83 16.67 6.01
N LEU A 70 4.71 16.63 5.00
CA LEU A 70 6.15 16.41 5.16
C LEU A 70 6.93 17.68 5.57
N ASN A 71 6.23 18.77 5.91
CA ASN A 71 6.81 20.06 6.32
C ASN A 71 7.72 20.71 5.27
N PHE A 72 7.47 20.47 3.98
CA PHE A 72 8.17 21.20 2.93
C PHE A 72 7.81 22.68 2.99
N THR A 73 8.80 23.55 2.87
CA THR A 73 8.59 25.00 2.81
C THR A 73 7.83 25.40 1.54
N SER A 74 7.15 26.53 1.57
CA SER A 74 6.40 27.03 0.40
C SER A 74 7.27 27.19 -0.86
N LYS A 75 8.55 27.54 -0.69
CA LYS A 75 9.54 27.64 -1.78
C LYS A 75 9.88 26.28 -2.37
N GLN A 76 10.07 25.26 -1.53
CA GLN A 76 10.33 23.89 -2.00
C GLN A 76 9.11 23.32 -2.72
N ILE A 77 7.91 23.47 -2.15
CA ILE A 77 6.66 23.01 -2.79
C ILE A 77 6.50 23.68 -4.17
N LYS A 78 6.66 25.00 -4.26
CA LYS A 78 6.59 25.73 -5.54
C LYS A 78 7.65 25.24 -6.55
N THR A 79 8.82 24.86 -6.07
CA THR A 79 9.90 24.32 -6.92
C THR A 79 9.53 22.95 -7.49
N ILE A 80 8.90 22.09 -6.69
CA ILE A 80 8.46 20.74 -7.08
C ILE A 80 7.24 20.81 -8.00
N THR A 81 6.20 21.52 -7.58
CA THR A 81 4.92 21.59 -8.32
C THR A 81 4.98 22.52 -9.52
N ARG A 82 5.99 23.40 -9.59
CA ARG A 82 6.11 24.50 -10.56
C ARG A 82 4.89 25.42 -10.59
N SER A 83 4.07 25.40 -9.54
CA SER A 83 2.84 26.16 -9.41
C SER A 83 2.82 26.93 -8.10
N SER A 84 2.28 28.15 -8.13
CA SER A 84 1.96 28.91 -6.92
C SER A 84 0.49 28.74 -6.51
N SER A 85 -0.30 28.04 -7.32
CA SER A 85 -1.70 27.75 -7.05
C SER A 85 -1.79 26.42 -6.31
N TYR A 86 -1.63 26.49 -4.99
CA TYR A 86 -1.86 25.37 -4.09
C TYR A 86 -2.26 25.88 -2.70
N THR A 87 -3.00 25.06 -1.96
CA THR A 87 -3.30 25.30 -0.55
C THR A 87 -2.89 24.08 0.26
N CYS A 88 -2.25 24.30 1.41
CA CYS A 88 -2.01 23.24 2.39
C CYS A 88 -3.21 23.12 3.34
N SER A 89 -4.43 23.07 2.79
CA SER A 89 -5.65 23.07 3.59
C SER A 89 -5.88 21.75 4.33
N ASN A 90 -5.44 20.63 3.74
CA ASN A 90 -5.66 19.28 4.27
C ASN A 90 -4.37 18.44 4.21
N PRO A 91 -3.30 18.79 4.95
CA PRO A 91 -2.06 18.04 4.93
C PRO A 91 -2.30 16.59 5.40
N LEU A 92 -1.86 15.61 4.59
CA LEU A 92 -2.07 14.18 4.87
C LEU A 92 -0.85 13.35 4.45
N LEU A 93 -0.26 12.60 5.38
CA LEU A 93 0.83 11.65 5.08
C LEU A 93 0.33 10.36 4.43
N ASP A 94 -0.94 10.02 4.66
CA ASP A 94 -1.55 8.76 4.27
C ASP A 94 -2.12 8.82 2.83
N LEU A 95 -1.21 8.87 1.85
CA LEU A 95 -1.55 8.86 0.43
C LEU A 95 -2.27 7.55 0.06
N ASN A 96 -3.28 7.63 -0.81
CA ASN A 96 -4.04 6.47 -1.29
C ASN A 96 -3.22 5.61 -2.28
N TYR A 97 -2.21 4.91 -1.76
CA TYR A 97 -1.21 4.16 -2.53
C TYR A 97 -1.49 2.64 -2.48
N PRO A 98 -1.28 1.87 -3.57
CA PRO A 98 -1.55 0.42 -3.65
C PRO A 98 -0.50 -0.46 -2.92
N SER A 99 0.16 0.06 -1.89
CA SER A 99 1.07 -0.68 -1.02
C SER A 99 1.15 -0.03 0.36
N PHE A 100 1.72 -0.77 1.32
CA PHE A 100 1.81 -0.36 2.71
C PHE A 100 3.21 -0.58 3.25
N ILE A 101 3.74 0.43 3.93
CA ILE A 101 4.97 0.31 4.70
C ILE A 101 4.76 0.91 6.09
N ALA A 102 4.93 0.08 7.12
CA ALA A 102 4.82 0.46 8.53
C ALA A 102 6.21 0.53 9.15
N TYR A 103 6.54 1.70 9.72
CA TYR A 103 7.80 1.92 10.42
C TYR A 103 7.58 1.84 11.93
N PHE A 104 8.28 0.92 12.58
CA PHE A 104 8.28 0.76 14.02
C PHE A 104 9.67 1.05 14.57
N ASN A 105 9.89 2.28 15.03
CA ASN A 105 11.17 2.63 15.66
C ASN A 105 11.38 1.79 16.93
N TRP A 106 12.40 0.95 16.90
CA TRP A 106 12.73 0.04 17.99
C TRP A 106 13.43 0.79 19.13
N SER A 107 12.88 0.67 20.34
CA SER A 107 13.57 0.96 21.60
C SER A 107 13.56 -0.31 22.43
N SER A 108 14.71 -0.74 22.94
CA SER A 108 14.88 -2.01 23.67
C SER A 108 14.28 -2.00 25.08
N SER A 109 13.34 -1.10 25.38
CA SER A 109 12.70 -1.01 26.68
C SER A 109 11.46 -1.89 26.71
N GLU A 110 11.43 -2.89 27.60
CA GLU A 110 10.28 -3.79 27.82
C GLU A 110 8.99 -3.07 28.23
N LEU A 111 9.08 -1.77 28.56
CA LEU A 111 7.97 -0.89 28.91
C LEU A 111 7.29 -0.24 27.70
N ASP A 112 7.78 -0.45 26.47
CA ASP A 112 7.20 0.22 25.30
C ASP A 112 5.80 -0.36 24.98
N PRO A 113 4.78 0.51 24.82
CA PRO A 113 3.43 0.08 24.49
C PRO A 113 3.41 -0.55 23.08
N THR A 114 2.43 -1.42 22.86
CA THR A 114 2.15 -1.96 21.52
C THR A 114 2.00 -0.82 20.52
N ARG A 115 2.84 -0.83 19.48
CA ARG A 115 2.81 0.20 18.44
C ARG A 115 1.89 -0.22 17.32
N ILE A 116 1.04 0.70 16.90
CA ILE A 116 0.03 0.48 15.87
C ILE A 116 0.22 1.52 14.78
N GLN A 117 0.30 1.07 13.54
CA GLN A 117 0.23 1.92 12.36
C GLN A 117 -1.06 1.62 11.61
N GLU A 118 -1.84 2.65 11.34
CA GLU A 118 -3.07 2.55 10.53
C GLU A 118 -2.86 3.22 9.17
N PHE A 119 -3.51 2.66 8.16
CA PHE A 119 -3.55 3.16 6.80
C PHE A 119 -5.00 3.16 6.32
N LYS A 120 -5.50 4.31 5.88
CA LYS A 120 -6.79 4.45 5.21
C LYS A 120 -6.56 4.37 3.71
N ARG A 121 -7.37 3.55 3.04
CA ARG A 121 -7.38 3.48 1.57
C ARG A 121 -8.79 3.62 1.05
N THR A 122 -8.88 4.09 -0.18
CA THR A 122 -10.12 4.19 -0.94
C THR A 122 -9.89 3.52 -2.29
N VAL A 123 -10.71 2.53 -2.59
CA VAL A 123 -10.69 1.83 -3.86
C VAL A 123 -11.91 2.22 -4.68
N THR A 124 -11.72 2.33 -6.00
CA THR A 124 -12.78 2.63 -6.97
C THR A 124 -13.06 1.38 -7.79
N ASN A 125 -14.33 0.98 -7.89
CA ASN A 125 -14.75 -0.16 -8.69
C ASN A 125 -14.72 0.15 -10.20
N LEU A 126 -14.17 -0.76 -11.00
CA LEU A 126 -14.20 -0.70 -12.47
C LEU A 126 -15.09 -1.77 -13.11
N GLY A 127 -15.60 -2.72 -12.32
CA GLY A 127 -16.54 -3.74 -12.78
C GLY A 127 -17.91 -3.17 -13.12
N ASP A 128 -18.53 -3.71 -14.17
CA ASP A 128 -19.88 -3.35 -14.59
C ASP A 128 -20.91 -4.07 -13.70
N GLY A 129 -21.54 -3.32 -12.79
CA GLY A 129 -22.62 -3.81 -11.91
C GLY A 129 -22.20 -4.02 -10.45
N VAL A 130 -22.99 -4.84 -9.75
CA VAL A 130 -22.79 -5.12 -8.32
C VAL A 130 -21.61 -6.08 -8.15
N SER A 131 -20.63 -5.68 -7.33
CA SER A 131 -19.47 -6.50 -6.99
C SER A 131 -19.24 -6.55 -5.48
N GLU A 132 -18.80 -7.70 -4.99
CA GLU A 132 -18.45 -7.92 -3.57
C GLU A 132 -17.02 -8.45 -3.51
N TYR A 133 -16.19 -7.80 -2.70
CA TYR A 133 -14.80 -8.19 -2.46
C TYR A 133 -14.63 -8.56 -0.99
N THR A 134 -13.97 -9.69 -0.74
CA THR A 134 -13.58 -10.11 0.62
C THR A 134 -12.08 -9.93 0.79
N ALA A 135 -11.67 -9.37 1.93
CA ALA A 135 -10.27 -9.21 2.26
C ALA A 135 -9.63 -10.55 2.63
N LYS A 136 -8.43 -10.78 2.10
CA LYS A 136 -7.54 -11.89 2.46
C LYS A 136 -6.18 -11.33 2.84
N LEU A 137 -5.73 -11.65 4.05
CA LEU A 137 -4.43 -11.22 4.57
C LEU A 137 -3.46 -12.40 4.58
N THR A 138 -2.24 -12.18 4.14
CA THR A 138 -1.14 -13.14 4.38
C THR A 138 -0.65 -13.00 5.81
N ALA A 139 -0.30 -14.11 6.45
CA ALA A 139 0.26 -14.09 7.79
C ALA A 139 1.61 -13.34 7.80
N MET A 140 1.78 -12.43 8.75
CA MET A 140 3.04 -11.73 9.02
C MET A 140 3.54 -12.20 10.39
N PRO A 141 4.56 -13.08 10.47
CA PRO A 141 5.03 -13.65 11.73
C PRO A 141 5.30 -12.59 12.79
N GLY A 142 4.71 -12.78 13.99
CA GLY A 142 4.83 -11.85 15.11
C GLY A 142 3.94 -10.60 15.04
N PHE A 143 3.39 -10.24 13.88
CA PHE A 143 2.52 -9.08 13.70
C PHE A 143 1.05 -9.46 13.71
N LYS A 144 0.21 -8.56 14.25
CA LYS A 144 -1.24 -8.65 14.07
C LYS A 144 -1.68 -7.65 13.01
N VAL A 145 -2.18 -8.16 11.89
CA VAL A 145 -2.70 -7.37 10.78
C VAL A 145 -4.20 -7.57 10.68
N SER A 146 -4.94 -6.48 10.57
CA SER A 146 -6.41 -6.52 10.46
C SER A 146 -6.89 -5.45 9.50
N VAL A 147 -8.04 -5.69 8.87
CA VAL A 147 -8.66 -4.76 7.93
C VAL A 147 -10.14 -4.58 8.28
N VAL A 148 -10.62 -3.34 8.21
CA VAL A 148 -12.02 -3.00 8.51
C VAL A 148 -12.56 -2.03 7.46
N PRO A 149 -13.72 -2.32 6.82
CA PRO A 149 -14.47 -3.58 6.90
C PRO A 149 -13.70 -4.75 6.24
N GLU A 150 -14.09 -6.00 6.53
CA GLU A 150 -13.53 -7.19 5.87
C GLU A 150 -14.15 -7.46 4.48
N LYS A 151 -15.23 -6.75 4.15
CA LYS A 151 -15.94 -6.83 2.88
C LYS A 151 -16.21 -5.45 2.32
N LEU A 152 -16.05 -5.30 1.01
CA LEU A 152 -16.45 -4.13 0.25
C LEU A 152 -17.53 -4.53 -0.74
N VAL A 153 -18.65 -3.80 -0.73
CA VAL A 153 -19.76 -4.02 -1.65
C VAL A 153 -19.92 -2.76 -2.47
N PHE A 154 -19.88 -2.91 -3.78
CA PHE A 154 -20.13 -1.85 -4.75
C PHE A 154 -21.40 -2.19 -5.51
N LYS A 155 -22.25 -1.20 -5.74
CA LYS A 155 -23.52 -1.31 -6.46
C LYS A 155 -23.34 -1.03 -7.95
N GLU A 156 -22.38 -0.18 -8.30
CA GLU A 156 -22.15 0.25 -9.66
C GLU A 156 -20.67 0.54 -9.96
N LYS A 157 -20.38 0.72 -11.26
CA LYS A 157 -19.07 1.12 -11.74
C LYS A 157 -18.74 2.53 -11.22
N TYR A 158 -17.48 2.73 -10.85
CA TYR A 158 -16.93 3.97 -10.28
C TYR A 158 -17.37 4.32 -8.86
N GLU A 159 -18.18 3.47 -8.21
CA GLU A 159 -18.41 3.60 -6.78
C GLU A 159 -17.08 3.44 -6.01
N LYS A 160 -16.94 4.25 -4.96
CA LYS A 160 -15.76 4.26 -4.10
C LYS A 160 -16.12 3.70 -2.73
N GLN A 161 -15.25 2.83 -2.21
CA GLN A 161 -15.36 2.32 -0.86
C GLN A 161 -14.03 2.51 -0.13
N SER A 162 -14.10 2.87 1.14
CA SER A 162 -12.92 3.06 1.99
C SER A 162 -12.79 1.95 3.02
N TYR A 163 -11.55 1.62 3.36
CA TYR A 163 -11.22 0.70 4.43
C TYR A 163 -9.99 1.18 5.20
N LYS A 164 -9.76 0.60 6.37
CA LYS A 164 -8.56 0.79 7.18
C LYS A 164 -7.80 -0.52 7.32
N LEU A 165 -6.51 -0.49 7.01
CA LEU A 165 -5.55 -1.53 7.37
C LEU A 165 -4.85 -1.11 8.67
N ARG A 166 -4.78 -2.01 9.64
CA ARG A 166 -4.11 -1.80 10.93
C ARG A 166 -3.03 -2.84 11.08
N VAL A 167 -1.79 -2.39 11.27
CA VAL A 167 -0.61 -3.22 11.53
C VAL A 167 -0.17 -2.97 12.97
N GLU A 168 -0.22 -4.01 13.79
CA GLU A 168 0.13 -3.98 15.20
C GLU A 168 1.44 -4.75 15.40
N CYS A 169 2.47 -4.03 15.86
CA CYS A 169 3.81 -4.55 16.09
C CYS A 169 3.88 -5.29 17.42
N PRO A 170 4.54 -6.47 17.48
CA PRO A 170 4.83 -7.11 18.75
C PRO A 170 5.77 -6.24 19.60
N LYS A 171 5.75 -6.47 20.92
CA LYS A 171 6.64 -5.77 21.86
C LYS A 171 8.13 -6.05 21.62
N LEU A 172 8.45 -7.23 21.08
CA LEU A 172 9.81 -7.65 20.75
C LEU A 172 9.89 -7.97 19.26
N MET A 173 10.82 -7.35 18.54
CA MET A 173 11.01 -7.57 17.12
C MET A 173 12.47 -7.97 16.87
N ASN A 174 12.68 -9.23 16.48
CA ASN A 174 14.01 -9.76 16.16
C ASN A 174 14.37 -9.55 14.69
N ASP A 175 13.38 -9.47 13.80
CA ASP A 175 13.58 -9.34 12.36
C ASP A 175 13.54 -7.88 11.92
N PHE A 176 14.49 -7.46 11.09
CA PHE A 176 14.56 -6.09 10.57
C PHE A 176 13.43 -5.77 9.57
N LEU A 177 12.82 -6.79 8.98
CA LEU A 177 11.79 -6.68 7.95
C LEU A 177 10.89 -7.91 7.96
N VAL A 178 9.58 -7.69 8.09
CA VAL A 178 8.55 -8.71 7.89
C VAL A 178 7.58 -8.21 6.82
N HIS A 179 7.10 -9.10 5.97
CA HIS A 179 6.18 -8.72 4.89
C HIS A 179 5.03 -9.71 4.71
N GLY A 180 3.98 -9.22 4.06
CA GLY A 180 2.78 -9.96 3.70
C GLY A 180 2.02 -9.20 2.62
N SER A 181 0.72 -9.44 2.49
CA SER A 181 -0.13 -8.70 1.57
C SER A 181 -1.58 -8.66 2.04
N LEU A 182 -2.31 -7.66 1.55
CA LEU A 182 -3.76 -7.61 1.54
C LEU A 182 -4.24 -7.85 0.11
N SER A 183 -5.12 -8.83 -0.08
CA SER A 183 -5.82 -9.06 -1.33
C SER A 183 -7.31 -8.84 -1.16
N TRP A 184 -7.91 -8.01 -2.02
CA TRP A 184 -9.35 -7.99 -2.22
C TRP A 184 -9.70 -9.02 -3.28
N VAL A 185 -10.40 -10.09 -2.87
CA VAL A 185 -10.81 -11.17 -3.76
C VAL A 185 -12.27 -10.98 -4.10
N GLU A 186 -12.57 -10.80 -5.39
CA GLU A 186 -13.94 -10.68 -5.87
C GLU A 186 -14.69 -12.00 -5.65
N LYS A 187 -15.98 -11.92 -5.32
CA LYS A 187 -16.87 -13.08 -5.29
C LYS A 187 -16.91 -13.75 -6.67
N GLY A 188 -16.47 -15.01 -6.75
CA GLY A 188 -16.28 -15.72 -8.02
C GLY A 188 -14.84 -15.68 -8.56
N GLU A 189 -13.92 -15.02 -7.83
CA GLU A 189 -12.46 -15.03 -8.03
C GLU A 189 -11.99 -14.54 -9.40
N LYS A 190 -12.81 -13.77 -10.13
CA LYS A 190 -12.41 -13.18 -11.41
C LYS A 190 -11.31 -12.12 -11.20
N HIS A 191 -11.47 -11.26 -10.19
CA HIS A 191 -10.46 -10.27 -9.83
C HIS A 191 -9.82 -10.53 -8.47
N VAL A 192 -8.50 -10.37 -8.41
CA VAL A 192 -7.70 -10.36 -7.17
C VAL A 192 -6.85 -9.10 -7.17
N VAL A 193 -7.13 -8.19 -6.24
CA VAL A 193 -6.47 -6.89 -6.13
C VAL A 193 -5.52 -6.94 -4.95
N ARG A 194 -4.23 -7.18 -5.21
CA ARG A 194 -3.21 -7.46 -4.19
C ARG A 194 -2.34 -6.23 -3.91
N SER A 195 -2.15 -5.90 -2.64
CA SER A 195 -1.30 -4.81 -2.18
C SER A 195 -0.27 -5.36 -1.18
N PRO A 196 1.05 -5.22 -1.43
CA PRO A 196 2.07 -5.71 -0.51
C PRO A 196 2.10 -4.87 0.78
N ILE A 197 2.45 -5.52 1.89
CA ILE A 197 2.61 -4.92 3.22
C ILE A 197 4.02 -5.21 3.70
N VAL A 198 4.73 -4.17 4.14
CA VAL A 198 6.03 -4.26 4.81
C VAL A 198 5.92 -3.66 6.21
N ALA A 199 6.49 -4.33 7.20
CA ALA A 199 6.74 -3.80 8.52
C ALA A 199 8.25 -3.84 8.81
N THR A 200 8.82 -2.74 9.29
CA THR A 200 10.27 -2.62 9.47
C THR A 200 10.63 -1.68 10.64
N ASN A 201 11.81 -1.90 11.24
CA ASN A 201 12.45 -0.98 12.20
C ASN A 201 13.54 -0.10 11.58
N LEU A 202 13.63 -0.04 10.25
CA LEU A 202 14.54 0.88 9.60
C LEU A 202 14.28 2.31 10.12
N LYS A 203 15.31 2.91 10.70
CA LYS A 203 15.25 4.29 11.16
C LYS A 203 15.27 5.19 9.94
N PHE A 204 14.19 5.95 9.77
CA PHE A 204 14.18 7.07 8.85
C PHE A 204 14.65 8.29 9.64
N ASP A 205 15.89 8.73 9.44
CA ASP A 205 16.31 10.07 9.86
C ASP A 205 15.75 11.04 8.81
N PRO A 206 14.70 11.83 9.12
CA PRO A 206 14.23 12.84 8.19
C PRO A 206 15.37 13.83 8.04
N LEU A 207 15.73 14.13 6.78
CA LEU A 207 16.74 15.12 6.42
C LEU A 207 16.62 16.34 7.34
N SER A 208 17.59 16.50 8.24
CA SER A 208 17.72 17.68 9.10
C SER A 208 17.96 18.88 8.19
N GLY A 209 16.88 19.63 7.94
CA GLY A 209 16.91 20.91 7.23
C GLY A 209 17.34 22.04 8.15
#